data_AF-A0A437JAD4-F1
#
_entry.id   AF-A0A437JAD4-F1
#
_cell.length_a   1.000
_cell.length_b   1.000
_cell.length_c   1.000
_cell.angle_alpha   90.00
_cell.angle_beta   90.00
_cell.angle_gamma   90.00
#
_symmetry.space_group_name_H-M   'P 1'
#
loop_
_entity.id
_entity.type
_entity.pdbx_description
1 polymer ?
#
loop_
_entity_poly.entity_id
_entity_poly.type
_entity_poly.pdbx_seq_one_letter_code
_entity_poly.pdbx_strand_id
1 'polypeptide(L)'
;MRIRHIADAPTSGASAHRAGGISFVHLMEGDEGAPDNFALTIVDIADGYVTPRHRHNFEQLRIMLDGNFEFGPDLKQEPGSVGYFCEGTYYTQRGVGSSKTLLLQVAGASGAGYLSQALMRKTIEALQQRGTFSNGVFTWEEDGKRHNKDGYEAAWEAANGRTIAYSAPRYNAPILMNPDHFGFVSLTPGVDRKFLGRFNERGLDVAQLRMAAGTRYRIDATDQPILLYALSGAGNLADSQWFTGSTTWAERGDVLELAAEDDALFYMIGLPVFDQASVSFDKRAA
;
A
#
# COMPACT_ATOMS: atom_id res chain seq x y z
N MET A 1 15.45 10.83 -4.66
CA MET A 1 15.56 9.95 -3.47
C MET A 1 15.05 10.63 -2.19
N ARG A 2 14.25 9.92 -1.39
CA ARG A 2 13.75 10.33 -0.06
C ARG A 2 13.95 9.22 0.96
N ILE A 3 14.25 9.56 2.22
CA ILE A 3 14.28 8.61 3.34
C ILE A 3 13.45 9.14 4.51
N ARG A 4 12.75 8.25 5.21
CA ARG A 4 12.01 8.56 6.44
C ARG A 4 12.17 7.44 7.46
N HIS A 5 12.40 7.81 8.70
CA HIS A 5 12.42 6.88 9.83
C HIS A 5 11.04 6.80 10.47
N ILE A 6 10.63 5.60 10.88
CA ILE A 6 9.37 5.42 11.61
C ILE A 6 9.26 6.30 12.86
N ALA A 7 10.38 6.57 13.54
CA ALA A 7 10.44 7.40 14.74
C ALA A 7 10.06 8.87 14.50
N ASP A 8 10.32 9.38 13.28
CA ASP A 8 10.09 10.77 12.89
C ASP A 8 8.81 10.93 12.06
N ALA A 9 8.12 9.82 11.77
CA ALA A 9 6.97 9.81 10.89
C ALA A 9 5.71 10.36 11.60
N PRO A 10 4.92 11.21 10.93
CA PRO A 10 3.70 11.74 11.52
C PRO A 10 2.69 10.61 11.74
N THR A 11 1.89 10.78 12.79
CA THR A 11 0.88 9.81 13.19
C THR A 11 -0.52 10.39 13.14
N SER A 12 -1.54 9.54 12.96
CA SER A 12 -2.94 9.94 13.00
C SER A 12 -3.85 8.79 13.43
N GLY A 13 -5.13 9.07 13.67
CA GLY A 13 -6.14 8.08 14.08
C GLY A 13 -6.41 8.09 15.58
N ALA A 14 -7.18 7.12 16.05
CA ALA A 14 -7.46 6.93 17.46
C ALA A 14 -6.49 5.91 18.04
N SER A 15 -6.01 6.12 19.28
CA SER A 15 -5.06 5.21 19.92
C SER A 15 -5.53 3.75 19.84
N ALA A 16 -4.71 2.88 19.24
CA ALA A 16 -4.97 1.44 19.13
C ALA A 16 -5.07 0.72 20.49
N HIS A 17 -4.79 1.41 21.62
CA HIS A 17 -5.06 0.89 22.96
C HIS A 17 -6.55 0.94 23.35
N ARG A 18 -7.42 1.55 22.54
CA ARG A 18 -8.89 1.54 22.74
C ARG A 18 -9.51 0.49 21.81
N ALA A 19 -10.51 -0.25 22.30
CA ALA A 19 -11.24 -1.23 21.50
C ALA A 19 -11.80 -0.58 20.21
N GLY A 20 -11.59 -1.23 19.06
CA GLY A 20 -11.94 -0.70 17.74
C GLY A 20 -11.08 0.47 17.23
N GLY A 21 -10.03 0.86 17.96
CA GLY A 21 -9.10 1.91 17.56
C GLY A 21 -8.25 1.53 16.36
N ILE A 22 -7.99 2.49 15.49
CA ILE A 22 -7.06 2.38 14.36
C ILE A 22 -6.15 3.60 14.36
N SER A 23 -4.84 3.36 14.30
CA SER A 23 -3.81 4.40 14.18
C SER A 23 -2.87 4.13 13.02
N PHE A 24 -2.32 5.21 12.48
CA PHE A 24 -1.48 5.21 11.30
C PHE A 24 -0.16 5.92 11.59
N VAL A 25 0.94 5.37 11.10
CA VAL A 25 2.25 6.04 10.99
C VAL A 25 2.57 6.23 9.50
N HIS A 26 2.72 7.46 9.04
CA HIS A 26 2.84 7.78 7.60
C HIS A 26 4.30 7.84 7.15
N LEU A 27 4.76 6.76 6.51
CA LEU A 27 6.18 6.56 6.18
C LEU A 27 6.58 7.23 4.86
N MET A 28 5.76 7.11 3.83
CA MET A 28 6.05 7.67 2.51
C MET A 28 4.75 7.87 1.74
N GLU A 29 4.68 8.91 0.94
CA GLU A 29 3.55 9.18 0.05
C GLU A 29 4.06 9.72 -1.27
N GLY A 30 3.35 9.39 -2.34
CA GLY A 30 3.56 9.94 -3.68
C GLY A 30 3.02 11.36 -3.80
N ASP A 31 3.01 11.86 -5.04
CA ASP A 31 2.51 13.20 -5.31
C ASP A 31 0.99 13.19 -5.50
N GLU A 32 0.31 14.07 -4.77
CA GLU A 32 -1.14 14.17 -4.82
C GLU A 32 -1.63 14.52 -6.23
N GLY A 33 -2.61 13.75 -6.72
CA GLY A 33 -3.17 13.91 -8.07
C GLY A 33 -2.34 13.24 -9.18
N ALA A 34 -1.14 12.73 -8.88
CA ALA A 34 -0.37 11.96 -9.85
C ALA A 34 -1.03 10.60 -10.11
N PRO A 35 -1.01 10.07 -11.36
CA PRO A 35 -1.58 8.77 -11.68
C PRO A 35 -0.95 7.60 -10.90
N ASP A 36 0.30 7.75 -10.49
CA ASP A 36 1.13 6.81 -9.74
C ASP A 36 1.21 7.14 -8.24
N ASN A 37 0.31 7.99 -7.73
CA ASN A 37 0.26 8.32 -6.32
C ASN A 37 0.10 7.06 -5.44
N PHE A 38 0.66 7.12 -4.23
CA PHE A 38 0.63 6.03 -3.25
C PHE A 38 0.74 6.55 -1.82
N ALA A 39 0.46 5.69 -0.86
CA ALA A 39 0.83 5.88 0.54
C ALA A 39 1.34 4.56 1.14
N LEU A 40 2.50 4.63 1.79
CA LEU A 40 3.05 3.58 2.63
C LEU A 40 2.90 3.96 4.09
N THR A 41 2.18 3.13 4.85
CA THR A 41 1.83 3.41 6.25
C THR A 41 2.03 2.18 7.11
N ILE A 42 2.39 2.37 8.39
CA ILE A 42 2.12 1.37 9.41
C ILE A 42 0.70 1.58 9.90
N VAL A 43 -0.09 0.51 9.90
CA VAL A 43 -1.45 0.51 10.40
C VAL A 43 -1.51 -0.39 11.62
N ASP A 44 -1.85 0.20 12.74
CA ASP A 44 -2.13 -0.48 13.99
C ASP A 44 -3.64 -0.54 14.20
N ILE A 45 -4.15 -1.76 14.34
CA ILE A 45 -5.57 -2.03 14.54
C ILE A 45 -5.74 -2.73 15.88
N ALA A 46 -6.62 -2.18 16.72
CA ALA A 46 -7.10 -2.85 17.93
C ALA A 46 -8.06 -4.00 17.59
N ASP A 47 -8.34 -4.86 18.55
CA ASP A 47 -9.29 -5.95 18.36
C ASP A 47 -10.72 -5.44 18.02
N GLY A 48 -11.48 -6.29 17.32
CA GLY A 48 -12.88 -6.04 16.97
C GLY A 48 -13.11 -5.32 15.63
N TYR A 49 -12.07 -5.08 14.83
CA TYR A 49 -12.22 -4.46 13.51
C TYR A 49 -12.91 -5.41 12.53
N VAL A 50 -14.02 -4.96 11.92
CA VAL A 50 -14.73 -5.72 10.89
C VAL A 50 -15.24 -4.78 9.81
N THR A 51 -15.13 -5.18 8.54
CA THR A 51 -15.78 -4.48 7.42
C THR A 51 -16.64 -5.45 6.61
N PRO A 52 -17.74 -4.96 5.99
CA PRO A 52 -18.51 -5.74 5.04
C PRO A 52 -17.65 -6.11 3.83
N ARG A 53 -18.15 -7.05 3.01
CA ARG A 53 -17.50 -7.38 1.74
C ARG A 53 -17.43 -6.15 0.84
N HIS A 54 -16.23 -5.76 0.43
CA HIS A 54 -15.97 -4.56 -0.36
C HIS A 54 -14.82 -4.79 -1.35
N ARG A 55 -14.56 -3.77 -2.17
CA ARG A 55 -13.44 -3.73 -3.14
C ARG A 55 -12.94 -2.28 -3.26
N HIS A 56 -11.75 -2.13 -3.81
CA HIS A 56 -11.15 -0.82 -4.10
C HIS A 56 -10.95 -0.61 -5.60
N ASN A 57 -10.84 0.64 -6.05
CA ASN A 57 -10.38 1.02 -7.39
C ASN A 57 -8.86 1.28 -7.43
N PHE A 58 -8.17 0.96 -6.34
CA PHE A 58 -6.74 1.04 -6.17
C PHE A 58 -6.24 -0.31 -5.62
N GLU A 59 -4.93 -0.50 -5.59
CA GLU A 59 -4.29 -1.74 -5.12
C GLU A 59 -3.73 -1.60 -3.71
N GLN A 60 -3.58 -2.73 -3.03
CA GLN A 60 -2.88 -2.77 -1.75
C GLN A 60 -1.85 -3.90 -1.71
N LEU A 61 -0.73 -3.61 -1.05
CA LEU A 61 0.21 -4.61 -0.57
C LEU A 61 0.26 -4.53 0.96
N ARG A 62 0.08 -5.66 1.63
CA ARG A 62 0.01 -5.77 3.09
C ARG A 62 1.07 -6.71 3.60
N ILE A 63 2.01 -6.21 4.37
CA ILE A 63 3.02 -7.01 5.07
C ILE A 63 2.61 -7.06 6.53
N MET A 64 2.28 -8.25 7.03
CA MET A 64 1.88 -8.43 8.42
C MET A 64 3.13 -8.42 9.31
N LEU A 65 3.29 -7.38 10.13
CA LEU A 65 4.46 -7.25 11.01
C LEU A 65 4.22 -7.92 12.36
N ASP A 66 2.99 -7.84 12.87
CA ASP A 66 2.59 -8.45 14.13
C ASP A 66 1.06 -8.72 14.15
N GLY A 67 0.65 -9.69 14.95
CA GLY A 67 -0.75 -10.11 15.07
C GLY A 67 -1.30 -10.87 13.86
N ASN A 68 -2.62 -10.95 13.76
CA ASN A 68 -3.32 -11.73 12.75
C ASN A 68 -4.47 -10.94 12.13
N PHE A 69 -4.78 -11.23 10.86
CA PHE A 69 -5.86 -10.55 10.16
C PHE A 69 -6.50 -11.43 9.08
N GLU A 70 -7.82 -11.47 9.01
CA GLU A 70 -8.60 -12.29 8.08
C GLU A 70 -9.23 -11.46 6.97
N PHE A 71 -9.24 -12.00 5.75
CA PHE A 71 -9.72 -11.36 4.54
C PHE A 71 -10.86 -12.11 3.83
N GLY A 72 -11.30 -13.22 4.40
CA GLY A 72 -12.32 -14.12 3.87
C GLY A 72 -12.08 -15.55 4.33
N PRO A 73 -12.92 -16.52 3.91
CA PRO A 73 -12.69 -17.93 4.17
C PRO A 73 -11.29 -18.34 3.70
N ASP A 74 -10.51 -18.96 4.59
CA ASP A 74 -9.13 -19.43 4.35
C ASP A 74 -8.12 -18.34 3.93
N LEU A 75 -8.46 -17.06 4.11
CA LEU A 75 -7.58 -15.93 3.79
C LEU A 75 -7.12 -15.24 5.08
N LYS A 76 -6.23 -15.88 5.84
CA LYS A 76 -5.65 -15.32 7.06
C LYS A 76 -4.18 -14.96 6.86
N GLN A 77 -3.83 -13.73 7.19
CA GLN A 77 -2.43 -13.30 7.34
C GLN A 77 -1.97 -13.46 8.78
N GLU A 78 -0.75 -13.96 8.93
CA GLU A 78 -0.01 -14.12 10.18
C GLU A 78 1.31 -13.33 10.09
N PRO A 79 2.03 -13.08 11.20
CA PRO A 79 3.26 -12.29 11.17
C PRO A 79 4.27 -12.84 10.16
N GLY A 80 4.89 -11.95 9.39
CA GLY A 80 5.81 -12.27 8.30
C GLY A 80 5.14 -12.52 6.95
N SER A 81 3.83 -12.78 6.89
CA SER A 81 3.12 -12.99 5.61
C SER A 81 2.92 -11.71 4.80
N VAL A 82 2.75 -11.87 3.48
CA VAL A 82 2.49 -10.78 2.53
C VAL A 82 1.18 -11.03 1.80
N GLY A 83 0.36 -10.01 1.65
CA GLY A 83 -0.92 -10.06 0.94
C GLY A 83 -0.95 -9.03 -0.18
N TYR A 84 -1.39 -9.43 -1.36
CA TYR A 84 -1.67 -8.53 -2.48
C TYR A 84 -3.19 -8.48 -2.75
N PHE A 85 -3.72 -7.26 -2.80
CA PHE A 85 -5.14 -6.97 -2.96
C PHE A 85 -5.33 -6.13 -4.22
N CYS A 86 -5.75 -6.79 -5.30
CA CYS A 86 -5.93 -6.16 -6.60
C CYS A 86 -7.19 -5.28 -6.63
N GLU A 87 -7.12 -4.15 -7.34
CA GLU A 87 -8.30 -3.34 -7.66
C GLU A 87 -9.44 -4.20 -8.25
N GLY A 88 -10.69 -3.84 -7.97
CA GLY A 88 -11.86 -4.58 -8.44
C GLY A 88 -12.15 -5.89 -7.69
N THR A 89 -11.17 -6.44 -6.96
CA THR A 89 -11.29 -7.73 -6.25
C THR A 89 -12.04 -7.57 -4.93
N TYR A 90 -13.06 -8.40 -4.73
CA TYR A 90 -13.86 -8.39 -3.51
C TYR A 90 -13.22 -9.19 -2.39
N TYR A 91 -13.23 -8.65 -1.17
CA TYR A 91 -12.81 -9.34 0.05
C TYR A 91 -13.53 -8.76 1.28
N THR A 92 -13.42 -9.42 2.43
CA THR A 92 -13.90 -8.92 3.73
C THR A 92 -12.72 -8.54 4.60
N GLN A 93 -12.91 -7.86 5.72
CA GLN A 93 -11.84 -7.70 6.72
C GLN A 93 -12.34 -8.04 8.10
N ARG A 94 -11.54 -8.78 8.85
CA ARG A 94 -11.76 -9.08 10.26
C ARG A 94 -10.42 -9.11 10.98
N GLY A 95 -10.27 -8.26 11.98
CA GLY A 95 -9.15 -8.32 12.92
C GLY A 95 -9.27 -9.56 13.79
N VAL A 96 -8.14 -10.21 14.05
CA VAL A 96 -8.03 -11.34 14.98
C VAL A 96 -7.07 -10.91 16.09
N GLY A 97 -7.61 -10.20 17.08
CA GLY A 97 -6.81 -9.48 18.06
C GLY A 97 -6.20 -8.19 17.51
N SER A 98 -5.24 -7.63 18.24
CA SER A 98 -4.46 -6.49 17.76
C SER A 98 -3.52 -6.92 16.63
N SER A 99 -3.29 -6.03 15.67
CA SER A 99 -2.37 -6.29 14.55
C SER A 99 -1.63 -5.03 14.14
N LYS A 100 -0.44 -5.24 13.56
CA LYS A 100 0.40 -4.21 12.96
C LYS A 100 0.74 -4.62 11.54
N THR A 101 0.36 -3.80 10.57
CA THR A 101 0.57 -4.06 9.14
C THR A 101 1.35 -2.92 8.50
N LEU A 102 2.39 -3.23 7.72
CA LEU A 102 2.92 -2.28 6.74
C LEU A 102 2.03 -2.36 5.49
N LEU A 103 1.28 -1.29 5.25
CA LEU A 103 0.28 -1.18 4.20
C LEU A 103 0.75 -0.17 3.14
N LEU A 104 0.96 -0.66 1.93
CA LEU A 104 1.00 0.16 0.72
C LEU A 104 -0.41 0.22 0.13
N GLN A 105 -0.92 1.42 -0.11
CA GLN A 105 -2.05 1.67 -0.99
C GLN A 105 -1.54 2.47 -2.18
N VAL A 106 -1.81 2.01 -3.40
CA VAL A 106 -1.21 2.56 -4.62
C VAL A 106 -2.19 2.47 -5.77
N ALA A 107 -2.04 3.36 -6.76
CA ALA A 107 -2.81 3.29 -7.99
C ALA A 107 -2.77 1.89 -8.61
N GLY A 108 -3.95 1.37 -8.97
CA GLY A 108 -4.07 0.08 -9.64
C GLY A 108 -3.92 0.18 -11.15
N ALA A 109 -3.88 -0.98 -11.80
CA ALA A 109 -3.59 -1.06 -13.23
C ALA A 109 -4.62 -0.36 -14.15
N SER A 110 -5.82 -0.04 -13.66
CA SER A 110 -6.80 0.81 -14.36
C SER A 110 -6.35 2.25 -14.61
N GLY A 111 -5.38 2.75 -13.83
CA GLY A 111 -5.08 4.18 -13.80
C GLY A 111 -6.19 5.01 -13.14
N ALA A 112 -7.02 4.40 -12.28
CA ALA A 112 -7.95 5.17 -11.46
C ALA A 112 -7.23 6.15 -10.51
N GLY A 113 -5.96 5.87 -10.18
CA GLY A 113 -5.18 6.65 -9.23
C GLY A 113 -5.52 6.28 -7.78
N TYR A 114 -4.71 6.80 -6.86
CA TYR A 114 -4.93 6.66 -5.42
C TYR A 114 -5.24 8.01 -4.79
N LEU A 115 -6.32 8.05 -3.99
CA LEU A 115 -6.70 9.23 -3.24
C LEU A 115 -6.06 9.20 -1.86
N SER A 116 -5.21 10.19 -1.57
CA SER A 116 -4.55 10.31 -0.26
C SER A 116 -5.57 10.46 0.87
N GLN A 117 -5.22 10.01 2.08
CA GLN A 117 -6.06 10.21 3.26
C GLN A 117 -6.30 11.70 3.56
N ALA A 118 -5.32 12.56 3.26
CA ALA A 118 -5.42 13.99 3.45
C ALA A 118 -6.47 14.61 2.50
N LEU A 119 -6.40 14.29 1.20
CA LEU A 119 -7.37 14.75 0.21
C LEU A 119 -8.75 14.15 0.45
N MET A 120 -8.82 12.89 0.89
CA MET A 120 -10.06 12.25 1.28
C MET A 120 -10.77 13.04 2.40
N ARG A 121 -10.04 13.38 3.47
CA ARG A 121 -10.59 14.20 4.56
C ARG A 121 -11.04 15.58 4.09
N LYS A 122 -10.17 16.31 3.37
CA LYS A 122 -10.48 17.64 2.82
C LYS A 122 -11.73 17.61 1.93
N THR A 123 -11.88 16.56 1.13
CA THR A 123 -13.03 16.42 0.23
C THR A 123 -14.31 16.09 1.00
N ILE A 124 -14.24 15.23 2.02
CA ILE A 124 -15.36 14.95 2.91
C ILE A 124 -15.81 16.22 3.64
N GLU A 125 -14.88 17.00 4.18
CA GLU A 125 -15.17 18.29 4.86
C GLU A 125 -15.88 19.28 3.92
N ALA A 126 -15.45 19.36 2.66
CA ALA A 126 -16.12 20.18 1.66
C ALA A 126 -17.54 19.66 1.33
N LEU A 127 -17.70 18.34 1.18
CA LEU A 127 -18.99 17.71 0.91
C LEU A 127 -20.00 17.86 2.06
N GLN A 128 -19.51 17.92 3.30
CA GLN A 128 -20.35 18.14 4.48
C GLN A 128 -21.03 19.52 4.48
N GLN A 129 -20.55 20.49 3.70
CA GLN A 129 -21.22 21.80 3.54
C GLN A 129 -22.53 21.71 2.76
N ARG A 130 -22.77 20.62 2.01
CA ARG A 130 -23.95 20.44 1.15
C ARG A 130 -24.74 19.17 1.45
N GLY A 131 -24.29 18.33 2.37
CA GLY A 131 -24.91 17.04 2.66
C GLY A 131 -24.37 16.41 3.93
N THR A 132 -24.82 15.20 4.23
CA THR A 132 -24.48 14.47 5.46
C THR A 132 -23.89 13.10 5.14
N PHE A 133 -22.89 12.69 5.91
CA PHE A 133 -22.33 11.34 5.88
C PHE A 133 -22.85 10.56 7.07
N SER A 134 -23.44 9.38 6.82
CA SER A 134 -23.90 8.47 7.88
C SER A 134 -23.86 7.03 7.39
N ASN A 135 -23.32 6.12 8.21
CA ASN A 135 -23.22 4.69 7.92
C ASN A 135 -22.62 4.37 6.53
N GLY A 136 -21.58 5.12 6.13
CA GLY A 136 -20.94 4.95 4.83
C GLY A 136 -21.69 5.53 3.64
N VAL A 137 -22.78 6.27 3.84
CA VAL A 137 -23.58 6.89 2.78
C VAL A 137 -23.51 8.41 2.87
N PHE A 138 -23.26 9.08 1.74
CA PHE A 138 -23.42 10.52 1.57
C PHE A 138 -24.83 10.84 1.05
N THR A 139 -25.56 11.72 1.75
CA THR A 139 -26.91 12.18 1.39
C THR A 139 -26.91 13.68 1.15
N TRP A 140 -27.49 14.17 0.05
CA TRP A 140 -27.70 15.60 -0.21
C TRP A 140 -29.07 15.87 -0.86
N GLU A 141 -29.50 17.13 -0.87
CA GLU A 141 -30.68 17.59 -1.58
C GLU A 141 -30.30 18.47 -2.78
N GLU A 142 -30.96 18.26 -3.92
CA GLU A 142 -30.75 18.99 -5.16
C GLU A 142 -32.10 19.09 -5.89
N ASP A 143 -32.51 20.29 -6.31
CA ASP A 143 -33.82 20.56 -6.94
C ASP A 143 -35.02 19.98 -6.17
N GLY A 144 -34.97 20.03 -4.83
CA GLY A 144 -35.99 19.48 -3.94
C GLY A 144 -36.08 17.96 -3.92
N LYS A 145 -35.09 17.25 -4.48
CA LYS A 145 -34.97 15.78 -4.46
C LYS A 145 -33.81 15.36 -3.56
N ARG A 146 -34.03 14.27 -2.83
CA ARG A 146 -33.00 13.63 -2.01
C ARG A 146 -32.18 12.66 -2.84
N HIS A 147 -30.86 12.77 -2.76
CA HIS A 147 -29.88 11.91 -3.41
C HIS A 147 -29.02 11.19 -2.38
N ASN A 148 -28.66 9.94 -2.67
CA ASN A 148 -27.77 9.12 -1.85
C ASN A 148 -26.66 8.54 -2.73
N LYS A 149 -25.43 8.47 -2.21
CA LYS A 149 -24.29 7.80 -2.83
C LYS A 149 -23.42 7.15 -1.75
N ASP A 150 -22.67 6.10 -2.09
CA ASP A 150 -21.62 5.61 -1.20
C ASP A 150 -20.65 6.76 -0.84
N GLY A 151 -20.27 6.85 0.43
CA GLY A 151 -19.49 7.98 0.94
C GLY A 151 -18.08 8.03 0.35
N TYR A 152 -17.46 6.87 0.13
CA TYR A 152 -16.17 6.81 -0.54
C TYR A 152 -16.30 7.22 -2.00
N GLU A 153 -17.28 6.67 -2.72
CA GLU A 153 -17.53 7.05 -4.12
C GLU A 153 -17.81 8.55 -4.26
N ALA A 154 -18.67 9.11 -3.41
CA ALA A 154 -19.01 10.54 -3.45
C ALA A 154 -17.79 11.43 -3.30
N ALA A 155 -16.92 11.12 -2.34
CA ALA A 155 -15.74 11.92 -2.08
C ALA A 155 -14.62 11.64 -3.09
N TRP A 156 -14.47 10.42 -3.58
CA TRP A 156 -13.54 10.13 -4.68
C TRP A 156 -13.92 10.86 -5.97
N GLU A 157 -15.21 10.84 -6.34
CA GLU A 157 -15.70 11.52 -7.55
C GLU A 157 -15.62 13.04 -7.43
N ALA A 158 -15.91 13.59 -6.24
CA ALA A 158 -15.77 15.02 -6.00
C ALA A 158 -14.30 15.48 -6.10
N ALA A 159 -13.35 14.66 -5.63
CA ALA A 159 -11.92 14.97 -5.73
C ALA A 159 -11.38 14.85 -7.16
N ASN A 160 -11.86 13.86 -7.93
CA ASN A 160 -11.32 13.55 -9.26
C ASN A 160 -12.13 14.16 -10.42
N GLY A 161 -13.31 14.73 -10.16
CA GLY A 161 -14.16 15.35 -11.17
C GLY A 161 -14.75 14.38 -12.20
N ARG A 162 -14.78 13.08 -11.91
CA ARG A 162 -15.29 12.02 -12.80
C ARG A 162 -15.93 10.90 -12.01
N THR A 163 -16.83 10.15 -12.64
CA THR A 163 -17.47 8.97 -12.05
C THR A 163 -16.45 7.88 -11.74
N ILE A 164 -16.57 7.25 -10.58
CA ILE A 164 -15.72 6.13 -10.18
C ILE A 164 -16.06 4.90 -11.02
N ALA A 165 -15.03 4.18 -11.45
CA ALA A 165 -15.17 2.90 -12.13
C ALA A 165 -14.35 1.85 -11.38
N TYR A 166 -14.93 0.67 -11.21
CA TYR A 166 -14.24 -0.49 -10.66
C TYR A 166 -13.94 -1.45 -11.80
N SER A 167 -12.65 -1.75 -12.00
CA SER A 167 -12.21 -2.75 -12.97
C SER A 167 -12.81 -4.12 -12.69
N ALA A 168 -12.93 -4.93 -13.74
CA ALA A 168 -13.07 -6.36 -13.56
C ALA A 168 -11.87 -6.89 -12.75
N PRO A 169 -12.10 -7.78 -11.77
CA PRO A 169 -11.01 -8.31 -10.95
C PRO A 169 -10.03 -9.13 -11.80
N ARG A 170 -8.73 -8.86 -11.67
CA ARG A 170 -7.67 -9.68 -12.28
C ARG A 170 -7.44 -10.99 -11.52
N TYR A 171 -7.82 -11.01 -10.24
CA TYR A 171 -7.71 -12.15 -9.35
C TYR A 171 -9.04 -12.41 -8.67
N ASN A 172 -9.40 -13.67 -8.48
CA ASN A 172 -10.70 -14.03 -7.87
C ASN A 172 -10.76 -13.71 -6.37
N ALA A 173 -9.61 -13.57 -5.72
CA ALA A 173 -9.43 -13.28 -4.31
C ALA A 173 -8.07 -12.60 -4.08
N PRO A 174 -7.83 -11.98 -2.90
CA PRO A 174 -6.49 -11.59 -2.48
C PRO A 174 -5.49 -12.75 -2.56
N ILE A 175 -4.23 -12.43 -2.91
CA ILE A 175 -3.14 -13.42 -2.95
C ILE A 175 -2.36 -13.30 -1.65
N LEU A 176 -2.36 -14.36 -0.84
CA LEU A 176 -1.52 -14.45 0.35
C LEU A 176 -0.26 -15.27 0.06
N MET A 177 0.88 -14.75 0.49
CA MET A 177 2.21 -15.31 0.30
C MET A 177 2.85 -15.50 1.66
N ASN A 178 3.51 -16.64 1.86
CA ASN A 178 4.37 -16.88 3.01
C ASN A 178 5.84 -16.77 2.56
N PRO A 179 6.54 -15.66 2.84
CA PRO A 179 7.94 -15.49 2.44
C PRO A 179 8.88 -16.58 2.94
N ASP A 180 8.59 -17.25 4.06
CA ASP A 180 9.46 -18.31 4.59
C ASP A 180 9.49 -19.55 3.69
N HIS A 181 8.51 -19.69 2.80
CA HIS A 181 8.44 -20.79 1.83
C HIS A 181 9.13 -20.47 0.49
N PHE A 182 9.72 -19.27 0.35
CA PHE A 182 10.48 -18.88 -0.85
C PHE A 182 11.99 -18.93 -0.56
N GLY A 183 12.77 -19.29 -1.58
CA GLY A 183 14.23 -19.31 -1.51
C GLY A 183 14.87 -17.93 -1.75
N PHE A 184 15.99 -17.68 -1.07
CA PHE A 184 16.89 -16.59 -1.41
C PHE A 184 17.80 -16.99 -2.58
N VAL A 185 17.97 -16.08 -3.53
CA VAL A 185 18.89 -16.20 -4.67
C VAL A 185 19.99 -15.17 -4.49
N SER A 186 21.25 -15.62 -4.53
CA SER A 186 22.40 -14.72 -4.41
C SER A 186 22.50 -13.80 -5.63
N LEU A 187 22.61 -12.50 -5.38
CA LEU A 187 22.84 -11.49 -6.41
C LEU A 187 24.34 -11.18 -6.54
N THR A 188 25.03 -11.12 -5.40
CA THR A 188 26.47 -10.94 -5.26
C THR A 188 26.88 -11.50 -3.88
N PRO A 189 28.16 -11.80 -3.60
CA PRO A 189 28.56 -12.32 -2.29
C PRO A 189 28.04 -11.46 -1.12
N GLY A 190 27.28 -12.09 -0.22
CA GLY A 190 26.69 -11.45 0.95
C GLY A 190 25.42 -10.64 0.69
N VAL A 191 24.87 -10.65 -0.53
CA VAL A 191 23.60 -10.01 -0.86
C VAL A 191 22.70 -10.98 -1.60
N ASP A 192 21.53 -11.25 -1.04
CA ASP A 192 20.56 -12.17 -1.61
C ASP A 192 19.19 -11.52 -1.79
N ARG A 193 18.43 -11.98 -2.79
CA ARG A 193 17.05 -11.58 -3.03
C ARG A 193 16.12 -12.77 -3.04
N LYS A 194 14.98 -12.61 -2.38
CA LYS A 194 13.86 -13.53 -2.42
C LYS A 194 12.69 -12.81 -3.09
N PHE A 195 12.40 -13.16 -4.34
CA PHE A 195 11.31 -12.55 -5.12
C PHE A 195 9.98 -13.25 -4.82
N LEU A 196 8.94 -12.49 -4.47
CA LEU A 196 7.64 -13.05 -4.08
C LEU A 196 6.62 -12.99 -5.21
N GLY A 197 6.64 -11.93 -6.04
CA GLY A 197 5.77 -11.84 -7.21
C GLY A 197 5.73 -10.46 -7.86
N ARG A 198 5.23 -10.43 -9.09
CA ARG A 198 4.82 -9.25 -9.87
C ARG A 198 3.36 -9.46 -10.31
N PHE A 199 2.51 -8.48 -10.08
CA PHE A 199 1.06 -8.75 -9.96
C PHE A 199 0.19 -8.22 -11.09
N ASN A 200 0.68 -7.28 -11.89
CA ASN A 200 -0.10 -6.72 -12.98
C ASN A 200 0.81 -6.18 -14.09
N GLU A 201 0.17 -5.74 -15.16
CA GLU A 201 0.80 -5.17 -16.34
C GLU A 201 1.51 -3.82 -16.09
N ARG A 202 1.24 -3.15 -14.96
CA ARG A 202 1.91 -1.90 -14.56
C ARG A 202 3.15 -2.11 -13.70
N GLY A 203 3.39 -3.33 -13.23
CA GLY A 203 4.67 -3.73 -12.68
C GLY A 203 4.81 -3.72 -11.16
N LEU A 204 3.71 -3.57 -10.42
CA LEU A 204 3.76 -3.72 -8.96
C LEU A 204 4.37 -5.08 -8.60
N ASP A 205 5.46 -5.05 -7.82
CA ASP A 205 6.15 -6.25 -7.37
C ASP A 205 6.69 -6.12 -5.95
N VAL A 206 7.01 -7.27 -5.35
CA VAL A 206 7.58 -7.34 -4.00
C VAL A 206 8.64 -8.44 -3.89
N ALA A 207 9.72 -8.10 -3.20
CA ALA A 207 10.80 -9.00 -2.83
C ALA A 207 11.29 -8.71 -1.41
N GLN A 208 12.03 -9.66 -0.84
CA GLN A 208 12.93 -9.39 0.27
C GLN A 208 14.36 -9.27 -0.25
N LEU A 209 15.12 -8.31 0.29
CA LEU A 209 16.56 -8.15 0.08
C LEU A 209 17.26 -8.41 1.41
N ARG A 210 18.21 -9.36 1.42
CA ARG A 210 19.06 -9.64 2.57
C ARG A 210 20.47 -9.19 2.27
N MET A 211 21.10 -8.51 3.23
CA MET A 211 22.49 -8.07 3.15
C MET A 211 23.23 -8.53 4.39
N ALA A 212 24.41 -9.10 4.23
CA ALA A 212 25.31 -9.41 5.34
C ALA A 212 26.03 -8.14 5.81
N ALA A 213 26.40 -8.08 7.08
CA ALA A 213 27.20 -7.01 7.65
C ALA A 213 28.48 -6.75 6.82
N GLY A 214 28.83 -5.48 6.61
CA GLY A 214 29.99 -5.04 5.84
C GLY A 214 29.84 -5.09 4.33
N THR A 215 28.69 -5.51 3.80
CA THR A 215 28.43 -5.52 2.35
C THR A 215 27.95 -4.18 1.82
N ARG A 216 28.15 -3.96 0.53
CA ARG A 216 27.58 -2.84 -0.23
C ARG A 216 26.77 -3.37 -1.40
N TYR A 217 25.65 -2.71 -1.68
CA TYR A 217 24.80 -3.08 -2.79
C TYR A 217 24.23 -1.86 -3.50
N ARG A 218 24.28 -1.88 -4.82
CA ARG A 218 23.74 -0.85 -5.69
C ARG A 218 22.41 -1.32 -6.26
N ILE A 219 21.38 -0.47 -6.16
CA ILE A 219 20.07 -0.70 -6.76
C ILE A 219 19.83 0.44 -7.75
N ASP A 220 19.69 0.10 -9.03
CA ASP A 220 19.30 1.04 -10.07
C ASP A 220 17.77 0.97 -10.26
N ALA A 221 17.05 2.07 -9.99
CA ALA A 221 15.60 2.17 -10.17
C ALA A 221 15.22 2.44 -11.63
N THR A 222 15.81 1.71 -12.58
CA THR A 222 15.71 2.02 -14.02
C THR A 222 14.31 1.81 -14.57
N ASP A 223 13.69 0.67 -14.24
CA ASP A 223 12.42 0.25 -14.85
C ASP A 223 11.21 0.85 -14.15
N GLN A 224 11.30 1.06 -12.83
CA GLN A 224 10.19 1.53 -12.00
C GLN A 224 10.70 2.16 -10.69
N PRO A 225 9.93 3.05 -10.03
CA PRO A 225 10.27 3.55 -8.71
C PRO A 225 10.30 2.42 -7.68
N ILE A 226 11.13 2.56 -6.64
CA ILE A 226 11.37 1.52 -5.64
C ILE A 226 11.18 2.08 -4.24
N LEU A 227 10.41 1.37 -3.41
CA LEU A 227 10.38 1.53 -1.97
C LEU A 227 11.23 0.44 -1.30
N LEU A 228 12.06 0.83 -0.34
CA LEU A 228 12.72 -0.08 0.58
C LEU A 228 12.19 0.18 1.98
N TYR A 229 11.79 -0.87 2.69
CA TYR A 229 11.48 -0.81 4.12
C TYR A 229 12.45 -1.73 4.87
N ALA A 230 13.26 -1.16 5.75
CA ALA A 230 14.19 -1.91 6.59
C ALA A 230 13.42 -2.64 7.70
N LEU A 231 13.31 -3.97 7.58
CA LEU A 231 12.69 -4.81 8.59
C LEU A 231 13.63 -5.08 9.77
N SER A 232 14.94 -5.11 9.51
CA SER A 232 15.99 -5.26 10.52
C SER A 232 17.35 -4.75 10.01
N GLY A 233 18.27 -4.52 10.94
CA GLY A 233 19.64 -4.06 10.68
C GLY A 233 19.78 -2.54 10.62
N ALA A 234 21.02 -2.10 10.41
CA ALA A 234 21.37 -0.69 10.21
C ALA A 234 22.52 -0.53 9.22
N GLY A 235 22.66 0.69 8.71
CA GLY A 235 23.75 1.04 7.80
C GLY A 235 23.58 2.43 7.19
N ASN A 236 24.19 2.61 6.02
CA ASN A 236 24.22 3.88 5.30
C ASN A 236 23.60 3.77 3.91
N LEU A 237 23.00 4.86 3.46
CA LEU A 237 22.48 5.10 2.12
C LEU A 237 23.01 6.47 1.67
N ALA A 238 24.05 6.48 0.84
CA ALA A 238 24.82 7.69 0.54
C ALA A 238 25.18 8.47 1.83
N ASP A 239 24.72 9.72 1.96
CA ASP A 239 24.99 10.60 3.10
C ASP A 239 23.97 10.47 4.25
N SER A 240 23.05 9.50 4.17
CA SER A 240 22.02 9.24 5.20
C SER A 240 22.22 7.88 5.86
N GLN A 241 21.80 7.75 7.12
CA GLN A 241 21.74 6.45 7.79
C GLN A 241 20.38 5.79 7.57
N TRP A 242 20.33 4.46 7.66
CA TRP A 242 19.10 3.71 7.78
C TRP A 242 19.21 2.69 8.91
N PHE A 243 18.07 2.32 9.47
CA PHE A 243 17.94 1.35 10.54
C PHE A 243 16.54 0.72 10.48
N THR A 244 16.25 -0.27 11.32
CA THR A 244 14.92 -0.89 11.45
C THR A 244 13.80 0.15 11.47
N GLY A 245 12.83 0.03 10.56
CA GLY A 245 11.72 0.97 10.41
C GLY A 245 12.01 2.17 9.50
N SER A 246 13.20 2.26 8.91
CA SER A 246 13.48 3.22 7.82
C SER A 246 12.77 2.81 6.54
N THR A 247 12.18 3.81 5.87
CA THR A 247 11.67 3.70 4.50
C THR A 247 12.48 4.59 3.57
N THR A 248 12.95 4.04 2.45
CA THR A 248 13.57 4.79 1.36
C THR A 248 12.68 4.74 0.13
N TRP A 249 12.56 5.86 -0.58
CA TRP A 249 11.94 5.93 -1.90
C TRP A 249 12.96 6.43 -2.94
N ALA A 250 13.23 5.57 -3.93
CA ALA A 250 13.89 5.91 -5.18
C ALA A 250 12.86 6.16 -6.28
N GLU A 251 12.95 7.30 -6.93
CA GLU A 251 12.19 7.58 -8.14
C GLU A 251 12.77 6.81 -9.33
N ARG A 252 12.02 6.70 -10.43
CA ARG A 252 12.55 6.02 -11.61
C ARG A 252 13.76 6.79 -12.15
N GLY A 253 14.87 6.08 -12.35
CA GLY A 253 16.17 6.64 -12.75
C GLY A 253 17.09 6.98 -11.56
N ASP A 254 16.59 6.95 -10.32
CA ASP A 254 17.44 7.07 -9.13
C ASP A 254 18.34 5.84 -8.98
N VAL A 255 19.41 6.04 -8.21
CA VAL A 255 20.36 5.01 -7.82
C VAL A 255 20.45 5.02 -6.30
N LEU A 256 20.31 3.85 -5.68
CA LEU A 256 20.53 3.66 -4.25
C LEU A 256 21.83 2.90 -4.03
N GLU A 257 22.71 3.45 -3.19
CA GLU A 257 23.94 2.80 -2.75
C GLU A 257 23.86 2.48 -1.26
N LEU A 258 23.48 1.24 -0.97
CA LEU A 258 23.35 0.73 0.40
C LEU A 258 24.70 0.19 0.89
N ALA A 259 25.04 0.51 2.13
CA ALA A 259 26.11 -0.14 2.89
C ALA A 259 25.51 -0.68 4.19
N ALA A 260 25.65 -1.98 4.44
CA ALA A 260 25.15 -2.64 5.63
C ALA A 260 26.23 -2.62 6.74
N GLU A 261 25.89 -2.07 7.91
CA GLU A 261 26.73 -2.18 9.11
C GLU A 261 26.42 -3.48 9.86
N ASP A 262 25.14 -3.83 9.94
CA ASP A 262 24.64 -5.08 10.50
C ASP A 262 24.09 -6.01 9.40
N ASP A 263 23.86 -7.28 9.74
CA ASP A 263 23.00 -8.13 8.92
C ASP A 263 21.61 -7.49 8.82
N ALA A 264 21.11 -7.38 7.59
CA ALA A 264 19.92 -6.60 7.30
C ALA A 264 18.93 -7.34 6.40
N LEU A 265 17.65 -7.02 6.60
CA LEU A 265 16.55 -7.55 5.82
C LEU A 265 15.62 -6.39 5.46
N PHE A 266 15.32 -6.26 4.18
CA PHE A 266 14.41 -5.26 3.65
C PHE A 266 13.23 -5.94 2.95
N TYR A 267 12.08 -5.29 2.97
CA TYR A 267 11.13 -5.40 1.88
C TYR A 267 11.49 -4.41 0.79
N MET A 268 11.59 -4.88 -0.45
CA MET A 268 11.81 -4.10 -1.64
C MET A 268 10.54 -4.19 -2.50
N ILE A 269 9.90 -3.05 -2.74
CA ILE A 269 8.62 -2.96 -3.46
C ILE A 269 8.83 -2.09 -4.68
N GLY A 270 8.60 -2.66 -5.85
CA GLY A 270 8.55 -1.91 -7.10
C GLY A 270 7.17 -1.29 -7.31
N LEU A 271 7.11 0.03 -7.52
CA LEU A 271 5.85 0.75 -7.73
C LEU A 271 5.37 0.65 -9.19
N PRO A 272 4.06 0.75 -9.45
CA PRO A 272 3.54 0.70 -10.81
C PRO A 272 3.99 1.90 -11.65
N VAL A 273 4.11 1.71 -12.97
CA VAL A 273 4.51 2.78 -13.91
C VAL A 273 3.41 3.03 -14.96
N PHE A 274 3.13 4.31 -15.26
CA PHE A 274 1.99 4.74 -16.09
C PHE A 274 2.37 5.49 -17.37
N ASP A 275 3.60 5.31 -17.85
CA ASP A 275 4.12 5.92 -19.08
C ASP A 275 3.43 5.39 -20.36
N GLN A 276 2.41 6.15 -20.78
CA GLN A 276 1.77 6.31 -22.11
C GLN A 276 1.31 5.11 -22.95
N ALA A 277 1.58 3.86 -22.60
CA ALA A 277 0.86 2.75 -23.22
C ALA A 277 -0.54 2.63 -22.60
N SER A 278 -1.57 2.85 -23.40
CA SER A 278 -2.94 2.45 -23.05
C SER A 278 -2.96 0.94 -22.83
N VAL A 279 -3.45 0.48 -21.67
CA VAL A 279 -3.75 -0.94 -21.49
C VAL A 279 -4.88 -1.28 -22.47
N SER A 280 -4.56 -2.08 -23.49
CA SER A 280 -5.56 -2.61 -24.41
C SER A 280 -6.13 -3.88 -23.82
N PHE A 281 -7.38 -3.82 -23.38
CA PHE A 281 -8.15 -5.03 -23.12
C PHE A 281 -8.71 -5.53 -24.44
N ASP A 282 -8.38 -6.77 -24.81
CA ASP A 282 -9.06 -7.46 -25.91
C ASP A 282 -10.57 -7.46 -25.60
N LYS A 283 -11.35 -6.72 -26.38
CA LYS A 283 -12.81 -6.85 -26.39
C LYS A 283 -13.15 -8.22 -26.98
N ARG A 284 -13.00 -9.30 -26.21
CA ARG A 284 -13.63 -10.58 -26.53
C ARG A 284 -14.90 -10.73 -25.72
N ALA A 285 -15.98 -10.93 -26.47
CA ALA A 285 -17.37 -11.00 -26.06
C ALA A 285 -17.63 -12.04 -24.96
N ALA A 286 -18.23 -11.60 -23.86
CA ALA A 286 -19.49 -12.09 -23.28
C ALA A 286 -19.76 -11.36 -21.96
#